data_AF-A0A3E1P2Q4-F1
#
_entry.id   AF-A0A3E1P2Q4-F1
#
_cell.length_a   1.000
_cell.length_b   1.000
_cell.length_c   1.000
_cell.angle_alpha   90.00
_cell.angle_beta   90.00
_cell.angle_gamma   90.00
#
_symmetry.space_group_name_H-M   'P 1'
#
loop_
_entity.id
_entity.type
_entity.pdbx_description
1 polymer ?
#
loop_
_entity_poly.entity_id
_entity_poly.type
_entity_poly.pdbx_seq_one_letter_code
_entity_poly.pdbx_strand_id
1 'polypeptide(L)'
;MNRKKKVNQNANNENKNLATATRQDVQLLNEMFSPVNELPIQIRNEIAKICDWSLPTYYRKLSGKDKKGVSLAQLGSIADIYLINVNKVYEKLKSAKERLEKLRKF
;
A
#
# COMPACT_ATOMS: atom_id res chain seq x y z
N MET A 1 -12.26 -16.14 -49.94
CA MET A 1 -11.21 -16.26 -48.89
C MET A 1 -11.89 -16.26 -47.51
N ASN A 2 -12.19 -17.43 -46.94
CA ASN A 2 -12.81 -17.55 -45.62
C ASN A 2 -11.75 -17.83 -44.55
N ARG A 3 -11.41 -16.83 -43.72
CA ARG A 3 -10.61 -17.05 -42.50
C ARG A 3 -11.51 -17.59 -41.39
N LYS A 4 -11.45 -18.91 -41.13
CA LYS A 4 -11.99 -19.50 -39.90
C LYS A 4 -11.15 -19.01 -38.72
N LYS A 5 -11.71 -18.15 -37.86
CA LYS A 5 -11.14 -17.84 -36.54
C LYS A 5 -11.16 -19.12 -35.69
N LYS A 6 -9.99 -19.70 -35.42
CA LYS A 6 -9.81 -20.71 -34.37
C LYS A 6 -10.07 -20.02 -33.02
N VAL A 7 -11.23 -20.27 -32.42
CA VAL A 7 -11.50 -19.91 -31.03
C VAL A 7 -10.59 -20.77 -30.17
N ASN A 8 -9.67 -20.13 -29.44
CA ASN A 8 -8.73 -20.77 -28.54
C ASN A 8 -9.51 -21.31 -27.33
N GLN A 9 -9.81 -22.61 -27.32
CA GLN A 9 -10.57 -23.28 -26.27
C GLN A 9 -9.81 -23.36 -24.93
N ASN A 10 -8.54 -22.95 -24.88
CA ASN A 10 -7.73 -23.00 -23.66
C ASN A 10 -8.02 -21.86 -22.66
N ALA A 11 -8.69 -20.77 -23.06
CA ALA A 11 -9.04 -19.68 -22.14
C ALA A 11 -10.24 -20.00 -21.22
N ASN A 12 -11.01 -21.05 -21.52
CA ASN A 12 -12.24 -21.36 -20.78
C ASN A 12 -12.06 -22.36 -19.62
N ASN A 13 -10.87 -22.94 -19.43
CA ASN A 13 -10.64 -23.93 -18.37
C ASN A 13 -10.05 -23.36 -17.07
N GLU A 14 -9.52 -22.12 -17.07
CA GLU A 14 -9.01 -21.49 -15.83
C GLU A 14 -10.13 -20.91 -14.96
N ASN A 15 -11.31 -20.65 -15.52
CA ASN A 15 -12.42 -20.00 -14.81
C ASN A 15 -13.39 -20.96 -14.08
N LYS A 16 -13.19 -22.29 -14.16
CA LYS A 16 -14.14 -23.26 -13.57
C LYS A 16 -13.87 -23.62 -12.10
N ASN A 17 -12.77 -23.13 -11.52
CA ASN A 17 -12.39 -23.40 -10.13
C ASN A 17 -12.26 -22.12 -9.28
N LEU A 18 -12.94 -21.03 -9.62
CA LEU A 18 -13.09 -19.92 -8.68
C LEU A 18 -14.05 -20.37 -7.58
N ALA A 19 -13.53 -21.11 -6.59
CA ALA A 19 -14.16 -21.22 -5.29
C ALA A 19 -14.49 -19.79 -4.83
N THR A 20 -15.75 -19.54 -4.47
CA THR A 20 -16.18 -18.27 -3.93
C THR A 20 -15.27 -17.92 -2.75
N ALA A 21 -14.53 -16.80 -2.87
CA ALA A 21 -13.62 -16.33 -1.83
C ALA A 21 -14.35 -16.36 -0.48
N THR A 22 -13.76 -17.05 0.50
CA THR A 22 -14.36 -17.13 1.81
C THR A 22 -14.37 -15.74 2.45
N ARG A 23 -15.27 -15.51 3.41
CA ARG A 23 -15.26 -14.28 4.21
C ARG A 23 -13.89 -14.01 4.84
N GLN A 24 -13.15 -15.08 5.16
CA GLN A 24 -11.82 -15.04 5.73
C GLN A 24 -10.76 -14.57 4.73
N ASP A 25 -10.86 -14.96 3.45
CA ASP A 25 -9.97 -14.49 2.39
C ASP A 25 -10.11 -12.98 2.15
N VAL A 26 -11.35 -12.50 2.11
CA VAL A 26 -11.66 -11.06 1.96
C VAL A 26 -11.15 -10.26 3.15
N GLN A 27 -11.27 -10.82 4.36
CA GLN A 27 -10.76 -10.16 5.57
C GLN A 27 -9.24 -10.05 5.54
N LEU A 28 -8.53 -11.13 5.20
CA LEU A 28 -7.06 -11.14 5.15
C LEU A 28 -6.51 -10.21 4.06
N LEU A 29 -7.18 -10.14 2.91
CA LEU A 29 -6.84 -9.19 1.86
C LEU A 29 -6.95 -7.74 2.36
N ASN A 30 -8.05 -7.41 3.04
CA ASN A 30 -8.25 -6.08 3.62
C ASN A 30 -7.20 -5.74 4.69
N GLU A 31 -6.85 -6.70 5.54
CA GLU A 31 -5.82 -6.51 6.57
C GLU A 31 -4.43 -6.23 5.99
N MET A 32 -4.14 -6.71 4.78
CA MET A 32 -2.91 -6.35 4.06
C MET A 32 -3.05 -5.01 3.33
N PHE A 33 -4.18 -4.77 2.66
CA PHE A 33 -4.37 -3.60 1.82
C PHE A 33 -4.53 -2.29 2.61
N SER A 34 -5.42 -2.26 3.62
CA SER A 34 -5.73 -1.05 4.40
C SER A 34 -4.49 -0.35 4.96
N PRO A 35 -3.57 -1.01 5.69
CA PRO A 35 -2.42 -0.33 6.27
C PRO A 35 -1.46 0.23 5.20
N VAL A 36 -1.34 -0.41 4.05
CA VAL A 36 -0.51 0.09 2.93
C VAL A 36 -1.16 1.29 2.26
N ASN A 37 -2.48 1.23 2.04
CA ASN A 37 -3.23 2.30 1.40
C ASN A 37 -3.30 3.58 2.25
N GLU A 38 -3.34 3.44 3.58
CA GLU A 38 -3.36 4.56 4.52
C GLU A 38 -1.99 5.19 4.76
N LEU A 39 -0.90 4.46 4.48
CA LEU A 39 0.47 4.87 4.80
C LEU A 39 0.85 6.26 4.27
N PRO A 40 0.59 6.63 2.99
CA PRO A 40 0.95 7.95 2.49
C PRO A 40 0.22 9.08 3.22
N ILE A 41 -1.03 8.85 3.63
CA ILE A 41 -1.86 9.82 4.34
C ILE A 41 -1.32 10.03 5.76
N GLN A 42 -0.98 8.94 6.46
CA GLN A 42 -0.41 8.99 7.81
C GLN A 42 0.93 9.73 7.82
N ILE A 43 1.85 9.35 6.94
CA ILE A 43 3.17 10.01 6.82
C ILE A 43 3.02 11.50 6.51
N ARG A 44 2.20 11.86 5.52
CA ARG A 44 1.97 13.27 5.16
C ARG A 44 1.46 14.07 6.36
N ASN A 45 0.49 13.54 7.09
CA ASN A 45 -0.12 14.24 8.22
C ASN A 45 0.88 14.40 9.38
N GLU A 46 1.72 13.39 9.65
CA GLU A 46 2.78 13.48 10.66
C GLU A 46 3.86 14.50 10.28
N ILE A 47 4.31 14.50 9.01
CA ILE A 47 5.27 15.50 8.52
C ILE A 47 4.68 16.91 8.62
N ALA A 48 3.43 17.08 8.18
CA ALA A 48 2.75 18.37 8.27
C ALA A 48 2.66 18.86 9.73
N LYS A 49 2.39 17.96 10.68
CA LYS A 49 2.34 18.27 12.10
C LYS A 49 3.72 18.63 12.67
N ILE A 50 4.76 17.83 12.41
CA ILE A 50 6.09 18.05 13.03
C ILE A 50 6.79 19.30 12.48
N CYS A 51 6.56 19.60 11.21
CA CYS A 51 7.16 20.76 10.55
C CYS A 51 6.32 22.03 10.66
N ASP A 52 5.16 21.96 11.32
CA ASP A 52 4.15 23.04 11.39
C ASP A 52 3.76 23.57 10.00
N TRP A 53 3.47 22.63 9.09
CA TRP A 53 3.06 22.93 7.73
C TRP A 53 1.57 22.67 7.53
N SER A 54 0.92 23.57 6.81
CA SER A 54 -0.36 23.24 6.18
C SER A 54 -0.17 22.18 5.08
N LEU A 55 -1.21 21.40 4.76
CA LEU A 55 -1.13 20.43 3.66
C LEU A 55 -0.72 21.05 2.31
N PRO A 56 -1.22 22.24 1.92
CA PRO A 56 -0.72 22.91 0.72
C PRO A 56 0.79 23.19 0.78
N THR A 57 1.31 23.58 1.95
CA THR A 57 2.74 23.83 2.14
C THR A 57 3.55 22.56 1.97
N TYR A 58 3.11 21.43 2.55
CA TYR A 58 3.73 20.13 2.32
C TYR A 58 3.87 19.81 0.82
N TYR A 59 2.81 19.97 0.03
CA TYR A 59 2.87 19.68 -1.40
C TYR A 59 3.73 20.68 -2.20
N ARG A 60 3.78 21.96 -1.81
CA ARG A 60 4.71 22.92 -2.41
C ARG A 60 6.16 22.55 -2.12
N LYS A 61 6.47 22.11 -0.90
CA LYS A 61 7.81 21.62 -0.51
C LYS A 61 8.19 20.38 -1.32
N LEU A 62 7.29 19.40 -1.38
CA LEU A 62 7.50 18.16 -2.14
C LEU A 62 7.71 18.39 -3.64
N SER A 63 6.98 19.35 -4.23
CA SER A 63 7.10 19.71 -5.65
C SER A 63 8.24 20.67 -5.98
N GLY A 64 9.02 21.11 -4.98
CA GLY A 64 10.08 22.10 -5.16
C GLY A 64 9.57 23.50 -5.53
N LYS A 65 8.27 23.77 -5.39
CA LYS A 65 7.64 25.08 -5.71
C LYS A 65 7.66 26.06 -4.54
N ASP A 66 8.07 25.62 -3.35
CA ASP A 66 8.23 26.50 -2.19
C ASP A 66 9.59 27.20 -2.24
N LYS A 67 9.60 28.52 -2.05
CA LYS A 67 10.84 29.33 -2.06
C LYS A 67 11.69 29.10 -0.81
N LYS A 68 11.09 28.64 0.29
CA LYS A 68 11.83 28.32 1.51
C LYS A 68 12.35 26.88 1.39
N GLY A 69 13.60 26.64 1.77
CA GLY A 69 14.15 25.29 1.89
C GLY A 69 13.51 24.48 3.03
N VAL A 70 13.95 23.23 3.17
CA VAL A 70 13.73 22.39 4.37
C VAL A 70 15.06 22.30 5.09
N SER A 71 15.10 22.54 6.40
CA SER A 71 16.36 22.46 7.15
C SER A 71 16.85 21.02 7.26
N LEU A 72 18.16 20.81 7.49
CA LEU A 72 18.71 19.47 7.70
C LEU A 72 18.07 18.75 8.90
N ALA A 73 17.78 19.48 9.98
CA ALA A 73 17.08 18.93 11.14
C ALA A 73 15.66 18.45 10.78
N GLN A 74 14.91 19.25 10.00
CA GLN A 74 13.60 18.84 9.50
C GLN A 74 13.69 17.62 8.58
N LEU A 75 14.70 17.56 7.70
CA LEU A 75 14.91 16.40 6.85
C LEU A 75 15.20 15.13 7.65
N GLY A 76 15.98 15.23 8.73
CA GLY A 76 16.19 14.14 9.68
C GLY A 76 14.88 13.65 10.29
N SER A 77 14.08 14.55 10.87
CA SER A 77 12.75 14.20 11.41
C SER A 77 11.81 13.59 10.37
N ILE A 78 11.83 14.09 9.13
CA ILE A 78 11.02 13.54 8.04
C ILE A 78 11.46 12.11 7.72
N ALA A 79 12.77 11.85 7.62
CA ALA A 79 13.29 10.51 7.37
C ALA A 79 12.87 9.52 8.47
N ASP A 80 12.96 9.93 9.73
CA ASP A 80 12.52 9.11 10.87
C ASP A 80 11.03 8.77 10.78
N ILE A 81 10.17 9.73 10.40
CA ILE A 81 8.73 9.50 10.21
C ILE A 81 8.48 8.44 9.14
N TYR A 82 9.17 8.52 8.00
CA TYR A 82 9.06 7.51 6.95
C TYR A 82 9.43 6.12 7.48
N LEU A 83 10.60 6.00 8.12
CA LEU A 83 11.10 4.71 8.63
C LEU A 83 10.16 4.11 9.68
N ILE A 84 9.72 4.91 10.64
CA ILE A 84 8.80 4.46 11.71
C ILE A 84 7.49 3.95 11.10
N ASN A 85 6.88 4.69 10.18
CA ASN A 85 5.58 4.31 9.62
C ASN A 85 5.68 3.13 8.66
N VAL A 86 6.73 3.06 7.83
CA VAL A 86 6.99 1.90 6.97
C VAL A 86 7.21 0.65 7.83
N ASN A 87 7.98 0.75 8.92
CA ASN A 87 8.21 -0.39 9.81
C ASN A 87 6.92 -0.86 10.50
N LYS A 88 6.07 0.08 10.97
CA LYS A 88 4.75 -0.27 11.53
C LYS A 88 3.88 -1.05 10.53
N VAL A 89 3.85 -0.62 9.25
CA VAL A 89 3.09 -1.33 8.21
C VAL A 89 3.73 -2.68 7.90
N TYR A 90 5.06 -2.74 7.82
CA TYR A 90 5.79 -3.99 7.61
C TYR A 90 5.44 -5.04 8.67
N GLU A 91 5.45 -4.69 9.95
CA GLU A 91 5.09 -5.63 11.03
C GLU A 91 3.63 -6.11 10.93
N LYS A 92 2.69 -5.24 10.53
CA LYS A 92 1.29 -5.63 10.27
C LYS A 92 1.19 -6.64 9.12
N LEU A 93 1.89 -6.39 8.01
CA LEU A 93 1.92 -7.29 6.85
C LEU A 93 2.57 -8.62 7.19
N LYS A 94 3.65 -8.60 7.96
CA LYS A 94 4.32 -9.80 8.46
C LYS A 94 3.37 -10.66 9.30
N SER A 95 2.63 -10.05 10.22
CA SER A 95 1.61 -10.75 11.02
C SER A 95 0.47 -11.32 10.17
N ALA A 96 0.03 -10.60 9.12
CA ALA A 96 -0.95 -11.13 8.17
C ALA A 96 -0.43 -12.34 7.40
N LYS A 97 0.83 -12.29 6.94
CA LYS A 97 1.49 -13.42 6.27
C LYS A 97 1.61 -14.63 7.18
N GLU A 98 2.00 -14.45 8.44
CA GLU A 98 2.09 -15.56 9.41
C GLU A 98 0.74 -16.25 9.64
N ARG A 99 -0.36 -15.49 9.64
CA ARG A 99 -1.71 -16.04 9.72
C ARG A 99 -2.11 -16.81 8.46
N LEU A 100 -1.77 -16.29 7.29
CA LEU A 100 -1.96 -17.01 6.02
C LEU A 100 -1.25 -18.38 6.03
N GLU A 101 0.01 -18.42 6.45
CA GLU A 101 0.80 -19.65 6.49
C GLU A 101 0.24 -20.67 7.51
N LYS A 102 -0.38 -20.20 8.59
CA LYS A 102 -1.08 -21.09 9.53
C LYS A 102 -2.32 -21.71 8.90
N LEU A 103 -3.09 -20.95 8.12
CA LEU A 103 -4.28 -21.45 7.43
C LEU A 103 -3.93 -22.47 6.34
N ARG A 104 -2.79 -22.32 5.67
CA ARG A 104 -2.32 -23.26 4.63
C ARG A 104 -1.89 -24.63 5.17
N LYS A 105 -1.63 -24.75 6.48
CA LYS A 105 -1.18 -25.99 7.13
C LYS A 105 -2.34 -26.91 7.57
N PHE A 106 -3.58 -26.47 7.38
CA PHE A 106 -4.80 -27.26 7.57
C PHE A 106 -5.47 -27.50 6.21
#